data_AF-A0A9E2ESN4-F1
#
_entry.id   AF-A0A9E2ESN4-F1
#
_cell.length_a   1.000
_cell.length_b   1.000
_cell.length_c   1.000
_cell.angle_alpha   90.00
_cell.angle_beta   90.00
_cell.angle_gamma   90.00
#
_symmetry.space_group_name_H-M   'P 1'
#
loop_
_entity.id
_entity.type
_entity.pdbx_description
1 polymer ?
#
loop_
_entity_poly.entity_id
_entity_poly.type
_entity_poly.pdbx_seq_one_letter_code
_entity_poly.pdbx_strand_id
1 'polypeptide(L)'
;MEPNRLSVGLDIGTTKIVAMIGRQNDYGKLEILGIGKTKSLGVHRGVVNNITQTIQSIQQAAHEAEASAGFKIEQVTVGIAGQHIRSLQHSDYITRPNSELVIDEEDIDRLINQVHKLVMLPGEEIIHVLPQEFKVDGQAEIKEPIGMYGGRLEANFHVVVGQVSSIRNIGRCVKSAGLELDGITLEPLASANAVLSQEEKEAGVALIDIGGGTTDLAIFKDGIIRHTAVIPFGGNVITEDIKEGCSIIEKQAELLKIKFGSAWPGENKDNEIVSIPGLRGREPKEITLKNLSKIIHARVVEIIEQVYVEIKNYGHEDQKKKLIAGIVLTGGGSQLKHLKQLVEYITGMDTRVGYPNEHLAGDSDDEVTSPLYATAVGLVMDGLKRQEKKKLEEMELQESVAAEGELDSGSTVEEIITERKTKERKSFLDKLTERVKDFLDNAE
;
A
#
# COMPACT_ATOMS: atom_id res chain seq x y z
N MET A 1 13.80 -17.54 24.15
CA MET A 1 12.93 -17.34 22.97
C MET A 1 12.70 -15.85 22.90
N GLU A 2 13.12 -15.21 21.80
CA GLU A 2 12.80 -13.79 21.61
C GLU A 2 11.27 -13.62 21.68
N PRO A 3 10.75 -12.49 22.20
CA PRO A 3 9.34 -12.19 22.07
C PRO A 3 8.99 -12.22 20.58
N ASN A 4 8.07 -13.10 20.18
CA ASN A 4 7.65 -13.23 18.79
C ASN A 4 7.21 -11.85 18.29
N ARG A 5 7.94 -11.30 17.31
CA ARG A 5 7.67 -9.97 16.75
C ARG A 5 6.37 -10.01 15.95
N LEU A 6 5.34 -9.41 16.54
CA LEU A 6 4.02 -9.30 15.93
C LEU A 6 3.90 -7.94 15.23
N SER A 7 3.40 -7.96 14.01
CA SER A 7 3.02 -6.77 13.26
C SER A 7 1.56 -6.88 12.86
N VAL A 8 0.87 -5.75 12.79
CA VAL A 8 -0.53 -5.68 12.44
C VAL A 8 -0.73 -4.72 11.28
N GLY A 9 -1.19 -5.25 10.16
CA GLY A 9 -1.60 -4.47 9.00
C GLY A 9 -3.08 -4.15 9.06
N LEU A 10 -3.44 -2.87 8.89
CA LEU A 10 -4.82 -2.41 8.82
C LEU A 10 -5.10 -1.74 7.46
N ASP A 11 -5.83 -2.44 6.61
CA ASP A 11 -6.29 -1.97 5.30
C ASP A 11 -7.70 -1.36 5.45
N ILE A 12 -7.83 -0.04 5.28
CA ILE A 12 -9.07 0.72 5.40
C ILE A 12 -9.68 0.94 4.00
N GLY A 13 -10.11 -0.17 3.40
CA GLY A 13 -10.69 -0.18 2.06
C GLY A 13 -12.10 0.42 1.97
N THR A 14 -12.51 0.75 0.75
CA THR A 14 -13.87 1.26 0.44
C THR A 14 -14.96 0.19 0.58
N THR A 15 -14.66 -1.08 0.31
CA THR A 15 -15.65 -2.18 0.38
C THR A 15 -15.57 -2.95 1.68
N LYS A 16 -14.37 -3.08 2.23
CA LYS A 16 -14.06 -3.85 3.43
C LYS A 16 -12.93 -3.18 4.20
N ILE A 17 -12.87 -3.44 5.50
CA ILE A 17 -11.70 -3.16 6.33
C ILE A 17 -11.12 -4.50 6.75
N VAL A 18 -9.80 -4.65 6.64
CA VAL A 18 -9.09 -5.87 7.03
C VAL A 18 -8.02 -5.53 8.06
N ALA A 19 -8.07 -6.21 9.20
CA ALA A 19 -6.98 -6.25 10.17
C ALA A 19 -6.29 -7.61 10.06
N MET A 20 -4.97 -7.63 9.93
CA MET A 20 -4.19 -8.85 9.78
C MET A 20 -3.02 -8.83 10.74
N ILE A 21 -2.87 -9.90 11.53
CA ILE A 21 -1.79 -10.07 12.49
C ILE A 21 -0.83 -11.11 11.93
N GLY A 22 0.46 -10.79 11.88
CA GLY A 22 1.47 -11.76 11.45
C GLY A 22 2.82 -11.54 12.11
N ARG A 23 3.69 -12.53 11.95
CA ARG A 23 5.08 -12.53 12.41
C ARG A 23 5.98 -13.15 11.36
N GLN A 24 7.28 -12.87 11.47
CA GLN A 24 8.27 -13.61 10.71
C GLN A 24 8.64 -14.90 11.45
N ASN A 25 8.70 -16.02 10.74
CA ASN A 25 9.22 -17.27 11.29
C ASN A 25 10.75 -17.35 11.15
N ASP A 26 11.35 -18.41 11.69
CA ASP A 26 12.80 -18.63 11.68
C ASP A 26 13.42 -18.74 10.27
N TYR A 27 12.61 -18.95 9.24
CA TYR A 27 13.02 -19.04 7.83
C TYR A 27 12.85 -17.71 7.07
N GLY A 28 12.49 -16.64 7.76
CA GLY A 28 12.25 -15.34 7.14
C GLY A 28 10.92 -15.24 6.40
N LYS A 29 10.03 -16.23 6.52
CA LYS A 29 8.70 -16.23 5.90
C LYS A 29 7.65 -15.63 6.83
N LEU A 30 6.63 -15.03 6.25
CA LEU A 30 5.52 -14.42 6.98
C LEU A 30 4.51 -15.49 7.38
N GLU A 31 4.24 -15.61 8.67
CA GLU A 31 3.18 -16.42 9.24
C GLU A 31 2.02 -15.50 9.64
N ILE A 32 0.83 -15.74 9.09
CA ILE A 32 -0.39 -15.02 9.47
C ILE A 32 -1.05 -15.76 10.63
N LEU A 33 -1.24 -15.04 11.74
CA LEU A 33 -1.75 -15.59 12.99
C LEU A 33 -3.24 -15.30 13.18
N GLY A 34 -3.75 -14.21 12.62
CA GLY A 34 -5.17 -13.90 12.67
C GLY A 34 -5.58 -12.82 11.70
N ILE A 35 -6.86 -12.89 11.30
CA ILE A 35 -7.46 -12.02 10.30
C ILE A 35 -8.84 -11.64 10.80
N GLY A 36 -9.18 -10.37 10.66
CA GLY A 36 -10.53 -9.89 10.87
C GLY A 36 -10.96 -9.03 9.69
N LYS A 37 -12.23 -9.17 9.30
CA LYS A 37 -12.73 -8.55 8.09
C LYS A 37 -14.17 -8.12 8.27
N THR A 38 -14.39 -6.83 8.08
CA THR A 38 -15.74 -6.27 8.13
C THR A 38 -16.09 -5.54 6.84
N LYS A 39 -17.39 -5.30 6.64
CA LYS A 39 -17.87 -4.40 5.60
C LYS A 39 -17.47 -2.96 5.96
N SER A 40 -16.94 -2.23 4.99
CA SER A 40 -16.67 -0.81 5.15
C SER A 40 -17.95 -0.01 4.90
N LEU A 41 -18.33 0.82 5.87
CA LEU A 41 -19.56 1.62 5.81
C LEU A 41 -19.28 3.12 5.67
N GLY A 42 -18.13 3.58 6.16
CA GLY A 42 -17.79 5.01 6.22
C GLY A 42 -16.72 5.46 5.23
N VAL A 43 -16.22 4.59 4.35
CA VAL A 43 -15.13 4.90 3.40
C VAL A 43 -15.63 4.89 1.97
N HIS A 44 -15.24 5.88 1.18
CA HIS A 44 -15.59 5.98 -0.23
C HIS A 44 -14.39 6.47 -1.05
N ARG A 45 -13.96 5.67 -2.05
CA ARG A 45 -12.80 5.96 -2.91
C ARG A 45 -11.52 6.29 -2.12
N GLY A 46 -11.29 5.53 -1.05
CA GLY A 46 -10.15 5.71 -0.14
C GLY A 46 -10.27 6.87 0.85
N VAL A 47 -11.37 7.64 0.82
CA VAL A 47 -11.59 8.76 1.73
C VAL A 47 -12.59 8.38 2.81
N VAL A 48 -12.27 8.70 4.07
CA VAL A 48 -13.20 8.53 5.20
C VAL A 48 -14.27 9.62 5.16
N ASN A 49 -15.49 9.25 4.80
CA ASN A 49 -16.66 10.12 4.75
C ASN A 49 -17.47 10.12 6.05
N ASN A 50 -17.52 8.98 6.75
CA ASN A 50 -18.23 8.84 8.03
C ASN A 50 -17.31 8.23 9.10
N ILE A 51 -16.79 9.09 9.97
CA ILE A 51 -15.84 8.73 11.04
C ILE A 51 -16.42 7.66 11.97
N THR A 52 -17.64 7.84 12.48
CA THR A 52 -18.25 6.92 13.44
C THR A 52 -18.43 5.52 12.87
N GLN A 53 -18.91 5.42 11.62
CA GLN A 53 -19.08 4.14 10.95
C GLN A 53 -17.73 3.46 10.67
N THR A 54 -16.71 4.24 10.28
CA THR A 54 -15.36 3.70 10.07
C THR A 54 -14.75 3.20 11.37
N ILE A 55 -14.91 3.90 12.50
CA ILE A 55 -14.44 3.44 13.82
C ILE A 55 -15.07 2.09 14.17
N GLN A 56 -16.39 1.97 14.03
CA GLN A 56 -17.10 0.70 14.31
C GLN A 56 -16.59 -0.44 13.43
N SER A 57 -16.37 -0.17 12.14
CA SER A 57 -15.81 -1.16 11.23
C SER A 57 -14.37 -1.55 11.64
N ILE A 58 -13.51 -0.61 12.00
CA ILE A 58 -12.14 -0.90 12.46
C ILE A 58 -12.18 -1.76 13.74
N GLN A 59 -12.98 -1.39 14.72
CA GLN A 59 -13.12 -2.14 15.98
C GLN A 59 -13.57 -3.59 15.73
N GLN A 60 -14.55 -3.79 14.84
CA GLN A 60 -15.01 -5.13 14.49
C GLN A 60 -13.92 -5.96 13.81
N ALA A 61 -13.18 -5.39 12.85
CA ALA A 61 -12.08 -6.08 12.19
C ALA A 61 -10.94 -6.40 13.18
N ALA A 62 -10.58 -5.46 14.05
CA ALA A 62 -9.57 -5.68 15.08
C ALA A 62 -9.99 -6.82 16.02
N HIS A 63 -11.21 -6.78 16.56
CA HIS A 63 -11.71 -7.81 17.47
C HIS A 63 -11.75 -9.21 16.83
N GLU A 64 -12.15 -9.31 15.56
CA GLU A 64 -12.11 -10.58 14.83
C GLU A 64 -10.68 -11.12 14.66
N ALA A 65 -9.73 -10.24 14.32
CA ALA A 65 -8.32 -10.60 14.20
C ALA A 65 -7.72 -11.04 15.55
N GLU A 66 -8.01 -10.30 16.63
CA GLU A 66 -7.61 -10.65 17.99
C GLU A 66 -8.16 -12.00 18.43
N ALA A 67 -9.45 -12.26 18.15
CA ALA A 67 -10.10 -13.52 18.48
C ALA A 67 -9.49 -14.70 17.69
N SER A 68 -9.11 -14.47 16.43
CA SER A 68 -8.46 -15.48 15.59
C SER A 68 -7.04 -15.79 16.06
N ALA A 69 -6.27 -14.79 16.49
CA ALA A 69 -4.86 -14.95 16.84
C ALA A 69 -4.62 -15.27 18.32
N GLY A 70 -5.56 -14.90 19.20
CA GLY A 70 -5.37 -14.96 20.65
C GLY A 70 -4.45 -13.87 21.22
N PHE A 71 -4.22 -12.80 20.45
CA PHE A 71 -3.38 -11.65 20.83
C PHE A 71 -4.20 -10.36 20.84
N LYS A 72 -3.83 -9.41 21.70
CA LYS A 72 -4.36 -8.05 21.66
C LYS A 72 -3.60 -7.21 20.63
N ILE A 73 -4.32 -6.40 19.86
CA ILE A 73 -3.75 -5.42 18.94
C ILE A 73 -3.58 -4.11 19.70
N GLU A 74 -2.34 -3.64 19.81
CA GLU A 74 -2.02 -2.32 20.36
C GLU A 74 -1.67 -1.34 19.24
N GLN A 75 -0.77 -1.75 18.34
CA GLN A 75 -0.23 -0.91 17.28
C GLN A 75 -0.55 -1.47 15.90
N VAL A 76 -0.85 -0.57 14.94
CA VAL A 76 -1.18 -0.93 13.57
C VAL A 76 -0.42 -0.09 12.55
N THR A 77 0.05 -0.73 11.48
CA THR A 77 0.50 -0.09 10.24
C THR A 77 -0.68 0.02 9.29
N VAL A 78 -1.00 1.24 8.84
CA VAL A 78 -2.23 1.53 8.11
C VAL A 78 -1.96 1.85 6.65
N GLY A 79 -2.77 1.27 5.77
CA GLY A 79 -2.78 1.58 4.34
C GLY A 79 -3.40 2.96 4.07
N ILE A 80 -2.78 3.72 3.16
CA ILE A 80 -3.40 4.90 2.56
C ILE A 80 -3.40 4.80 1.03
N ALA A 81 -4.56 5.04 0.43
CA ALA A 81 -4.76 5.20 -0.99
C ALA A 81 -5.96 6.11 -1.26
N GLY A 82 -6.16 6.50 -2.52
CA GLY A 82 -7.33 7.27 -2.93
C GLY A 82 -6.98 8.57 -3.65
N GLN A 83 -8.04 9.26 -4.10
CA GLN A 83 -7.92 10.49 -4.91
C GLN A 83 -7.20 11.65 -4.21
N HIS A 84 -7.00 11.54 -2.90
CA HIS A 84 -6.31 12.54 -2.10
C HIS A 84 -4.79 12.33 -2.10
N ILE A 85 -4.30 11.32 -2.81
CA ILE A 85 -2.87 11.02 -3.00
C ILE A 85 -2.44 11.46 -4.39
N ARG A 86 -1.28 12.11 -4.45
CA ARG A 86 -0.64 12.58 -5.68
C ARG A 86 0.85 12.25 -5.62
N SER A 87 1.43 11.91 -6.76
CA SER A 87 2.89 11.83 -6.88
C SER A 87 3.45 13.00 -7.69
N LEU A 88 4.68 13.38 -7.37
CA LEU A 88 5.47 14.33 -8.12
C LEU A 88 6.94 13.88 -8.16
N GLN A 89 7.64 14.23 -9.23
CA GLN A 89 9.08 14.02 -9.32
C GLN A 89 9.80 15.28 -8.82
N HIS A 90 10.85 15.10 -8.03
CA HIS A 90 11.65 16.20 -7.50
C HIS A 90 13.12 15.84 -7.52
N SER A 91 14.00 16.81 -7.76
CA SER A 91 15.45 16.61 -7.68
C SER A 91 16.01 17.60 -6.69
N ASP A 92 16.86 17.13 -5.78
CA ASP A 92 17.50 17.97 -4.77
C ASP A 92 18.94 17.53 -4.52
N TYR A 93 19.71 18.34 -3.78
CA TYR A 93 21.10 18.04 -3.43
C TYR A 93 21.51 18.59 -2.06
N ILE A 94 22.52 17.95 -1.48
CA ILE A 94 23.25 18.44 -0.32
C ILE A 94 24.73 18.63 -0.66
N THR A 95 25.36 19.55 0.06
CA THR A 95 26.82 19.67 0.12
C THR A 95 27.31 19.02 1.42
N ARG A 96 28.25 18.09 1.29
CA ARG A 96 28.85 17.37 2.39
C ARG A 96 29.96 18.19 3.05
N PRO A 97 30.10 18.15 4.38
CA PRO A 97 31.10 18.94 5.09
C PRO A 97 32.53 18.47 4.81
N ASN A 98 32.72 17.17 4.54
CA ASN A 98 34.02 16.58 4.25
C ASN A 98 33.91 15.61 3.06
N SER A 99 34.47 16.01 1.91
CA SER A 99 34.47 15.21 0.68
C SER A 99 35.41 14.00 0.72
N GLU A 100 36.38 14.00 1.65
CA GLU A 100 37.37 12.94 1.82
C GLU A 100 36.84 11.77 2.67
N LEU A 101 35.63 11.89 3.22
CA LEU A 101 34.93 10.77 3.84
C LEU A 101 34.01 10.11 2.83
N VAL A 102 33.81 8.81 2.97
CA VAL A 102 32.80 8.09 2.19
C VAL A 102 31.40 8.59 2.58
N ILE A 103 30.49 8.60 1.61
CA ILE A 103 29.06 8.84 1.82
C ILE A 103 28.52 7.71 2.69
N ASP A 104 27.75 8.06 3.71
CA ASP A 104 27.11 7.14 4.63
C ASP A 104 25.58 7.32 4.63
N GLU A 105 24.89 6.55 5.47
CA GLU A 105 23.42 6.64 5.61
C GLU A 105 22.96 8.02 6.11
N GLU A 106 23.78 8.69 6.93
CA GLU A 106 23.43 10.01 7.47
C GLU A 106 23.38 11.07 6.36
N ASP A 107 24.31 11.01 5.40
CA ASP A 107 24.27 11.86 4.22
C ASP A 107 22.99 11.62 3.38
N ILE A 108 22.57 10.37 3.23
CA ILE A 108 21.34 10.02 2.50
C ILE A 108 20.11 10.53 3.24
N ASP A 109 20.04 10.32 4.55
CA ASP A 109 18.96 10.81 5.40
C ASP A 109 18.90 12.35 5.39
N ARG A 110 20.05 13.03 5.42
CA ARG A 110 20.10 14.50 5.33
C ARG A 110 19.52 14.99 4.00
N LEU A 111 19.85 14.33 2.89
CA LEU A 111 19.30 14.66 1.58
C LEU A 111 17.79 14.42 1.52
N ILE A 112 17.30 13.26 1.98
CA ILE A 112 15.87 12.93 2.05
C ILE A 112 15.12 13.95 2.93
N ASN A 113 15.68 14.30 4.08
CA ASN A 113 15.12 15.29 5.00
C ASN A 113 15.05 16.70 4.39
N GLN A 114 15.86 17.02 3.39
CA GLN A 114 15.76 18.28 2.67
C GLN A 114 14.50 18.33 1.81
N VAL A 115 14.20 17.23 1.10
CA VAL A 115 12.98 17.09 0.29
C VAL A 115 11.72 17.18 1.16
N HIS A 116 11.74 16.64 2.38
CA HIS A 116 10.63 16.77 3.33
C HIS A 116 10.33 18.22 3.76
N LYS A 117 11.24 19.18 3.53
CA LYS A 117 11.04 20.60 3.85
C LYS A 117 10.44 21.39 2.69
N LEU A 118 10.16 20.75 1.56
CA LEU A 118 9.53 21.40 0.43
C LEU A 118 8.16 21.96 0.82
N VAL A 119 7.90 23.18 0.34
CA VAL A 119 6.61 23.84 0.54
C VAL A 119 5.57 23.18 -0.37
N MET A 120 4.59 22.52 0.23
CA MET A 120 3.46 21.91 -0.47
C MET A 120 2.32 22.91 -0.67
N LEU A 121 1.32 22.55 -1.49
CA LEU A 121 0.11 23.35 -1.60
C LEU A 121 -0.62 23.39 -0.24
N PRO A 122 -1.44 24.43 0.03
CA PRO A 122 -2.19 24.50 1.28
C PRO A 122 -3.03 23.25 1.52
N GLY A 123 -2.80 22.58 2.66
CA GLY A 123 -3.52 21.36 3.05
C GLY A 123 -2.94 20.05 2.51
N GLU A 124 -1.80 20.08 1.83
CA GLU A 124 -1.03 18.89 1.44
C GLU A 124 0.18 18.66 2.36
N GLU A 125 0.54 17.39 2.54
CA GLU A 125 1.75 16.97 3.26
C GLU A 125 2.44 15.83 2.51
N ILE A 126 3.76 15.77 2.64
CA ILE A 126 4.57 14.69 2.06
C ILE A 126 4.40 13.44 2.93
N ILE A 127 3.95 12.35 2.31
CA ILE A 127 3.81 11.05 2.95
C ILE A 127 5.10 10.26 2.75
N HIS A 128 5.57 10.10 1.52
CA HIS A 128 6.78 9.32 1.21
C HIS A 128 7.73 10.12 0.33
N VAL A 129 9.03 10.00 0.60
CA VAL A 129 10.11 10.45 -0.27
C VAL A 129 10.91 9.22 -0.64
N LEU A 130 10.82 8.81 -1.89
CA LEU A 130 11.42 7.57 -2.38
C LEU A 130 12.59 7.95 -3.31
N PRO A 131 13.85 7.76 -2.89
CA PRO A 131 15.00 8.01 -3.74
C PRO A 131 14.95 7.13 -4.98
N GLN A 132 15.39 7.69 -6.10
CA GLN A 132 15.50 6.98 -7.37
C GLN A 132 16.97 6.86 -7.77
N GLU A 133 17.48 7.86 -8.48
CA GLU A 133 18.85 7.88 -8.98
C GLU A 133 19.63 8.96 -8.25
N PHE A 134 20.85 8.61 -7.84
CA PHE A 134 21.80 9.52 -7.23
C PHE A 134 22.79 10.06 -8.26
N LYS A 135 23.40 11.17 -7.90
CA LYS A 135 24.49 11.79 -8.62
C LYS A 135 25.51 12.34 -7.62
N VAL A 136 26.78 12.00 -7.82
CA VAL A 136 27.88 12.41 -6.95
C VAL A 136 28.86 13.24 -7.77
N ASP A 137 29.10 14.49 -7.35
CA ASP A 137 30.02 15.44 -7.99
C ASP A 137 29.86 15.59 -9.52
N GLY A 138 28.63 15.47 -10.02
CA GLY A 138 28.37 15.55 -11.46
C GLY A 138 28.14 14.20 -12.14
N GLN A 139 28.62 13.10 -11.56
CA GLN A 139 28.47 11.75 -12.09
C GLN A 139 27.07 11.21 -11.79
N ALA A 140 26.26 11.01 -12.82
CA ALA A 140 24.87 10.55 -12.73
C ALA A 140 24.75 9.02 -12.78
N GLU A 141 23.50 8.53 -12.73
CA GLU A 141 23.12 7.11 -12.86
C GLU A 141 23.70 6.22 -11.74
N ILE A 142 23.91 6.79 -10.55
CA ILE A 142 24.39 6.05 -9.37
C ILE A 142 23.17 5.49 -8.62
N LYS A 143 23.13 4.17 -8.41
CA LYS A 143 22.07 3.52 -7.60
C LYS A 143 22.41 3.52 -6.12
N GLU A 144 23.65 3.16 -5.79
CA GLU A 144 24.14 3.04 -4.41
C GLU A 144 25.30 4.02 -4.21
N PRO A 145 25.05 5.20 -3.61
CA PRO A 145 26.08 6.19 -3.34
C PRO A 145 26.86 5.89 -2.05
N ILE A 146 26.35 5.05 -1.15
CA ILE A 146 27.03 4.73 0.12
C ILE A 146 28.38 4.07 -0.18
N GLY A 147 29.43 4.53 0.51
CA GLY A 147 30.81 4.09 0.28
C GLY A 147 31.56 4.86 -0.80
N MET A 148 30.91 5.76 -1.55
CA MET A 148 31.58 6.62 -2.53
C MET A 148 32.14 7.88 -1.88
N TYR A 149 33.23 8.43 -2.42
CA TYR A 149 33.71 9.77 -2.07
C TYR A 149 32.99 10.83 -2.87
N GLY A 150 32.79 12.00 -2.28
CA GLY A 150 32.29 13.15 -3.02
C GLY A 150 31.85 14.31 -2.14
N GLY A 151 31.88 15.52 -2.69
CA GLY A 151 31.48 16.74 -1.99
C GLY A 151 29.99 17.10 -2.15
N ARG A 152 29.40 16.76 -3.30
CA ARG A 152 28.03 17.10 -3.66
C ARG A 152 27.25 15.84 -4.00
N LEU A 153 26.22 15.57 -3.19
CA LEU A 153 25.31 14.44 -3.34
C LEU A 153 23.95 14.97 -3.79
N GLU A 154 23.53 14.60 -5.00
CA GLU A 154 22.22 14.92 -5.58
C GLU A 154 21.40 13.64 -5.76
N ALA A 155 20.08 13.76 -5.76
CA ALA A 155 19.22 12.65 -6.15
C ALA A 155 17.90 13.11 -6.78
N ASN A 156 17.33 12.23 -7.59
CA ASN A 156 15.95 12.28 -8.04
C ASN A 156 15.05 11.53 -7.06
N PHE A 157 13.87 12.06 -6.79
CA PHE A 157 12.91 11.56 -5.82
C PHE A 157 11.55 11.41 -6.45
N HIS A 158 10.94 10.27 -6.18
CA HIS A 158 9.51 10.10 -6.29
C HIS A 158 8.87 10.52 -4.96
N VAL A 159 8.19 11.65 -4.96
CA VAL A 159 7.56 12.22 -3.77
C VAL A 159 6.06 11.95 -3.82
N VAL A 160 5.55 11.31 -2.79
CA VAL A 160 4.13 11.02 -2.61
C VAL A 160 3.58 12.03 -1.61
N VAL A 161 2.57 12.77 -2.02
CA VAL A 161 1.88 13.77 -1.20
C VAL A 161 0.44 13.37 -0.98
N GLY A 162 -0.13 13.76 0.16
CA GLY A 162 -1.54 13.53 0.46
C GLY A 162 -2.19 14.72 1.14
N GLN A 163 -3.53 14.77 1.09
CA GLN A 163 -4.28 15.77 1.84
C GLN A 163 -4.23 15.50 3.34
N VAL A 164 -3.81 16.51 4.10
CA VAL A 164 -3.67 16.45 5.58
C VAL A 164 -4.98 16.04 6.24
N SER A 165 -6.13 16.51 5.73
CA SER A 165 -7.46 16.16 6.26
C SER A 165 -7.74 14.66 6.16
N SER A 166 -7.42 14.02 5.04
CA SER A 166 -7.61 12.59 4.82
C SER A 166 -6.70 11.75 5.73
N ILE A 167 -5.42 12.11 5.80
CA ILE A 167 -4.44 11.47 6.68
C ILE A 167 -4.88 11.58 8.15
N ARG A 168 -5.31 12.77 8.57
CA ARG A 168 -5.79 13.02 9.94
C ARG A 168 -7.05 12.22 10.25
N ASN A 169 -7.98 12.10 9.31
CA ASN A 169 -9.21 11.33 9.52
C ASN A 169 -8.91 9.85 9.73
N ILE A 170 -7.95 9.29 8.99
CA ILE A 170 -7.46 7.92 9.21
C ILE A 170 -6.88 7.78 10.63
N GLY A 171 -5.93 8.64 10.99
CA GLY A 171 -5.31 8.60 12.33
C GLY A 171 -6.32 8.73 13.47
N ARG A 172 -7.32 9.61 13.32
CA ARG A 172 -8.44 9.76 14.28
C ARG A 172 -9.27 8.51 14.41
N CYS A 173 -9.64 7.86 13.29
CA CYS A 173 -10.40 6.63 13.32
C CYS A 173 -9.65 5.51 14.04
N VAL A 174 -8.34 5.39 13.79
CA VAL A 174 -7.47 4.39 14.44
C VAL A 174 -7.39 4.63 15.94
N LYS A 175 -7.03 5.85 16.36
CA LYS A 175 -6.95 6.23 17.78
C LYS A 175 -8.29 6.05 18.50
N SER A 176 -9.38 6.49 17.87
CA SER A 176 -10.73 6.38 18.45
C SER A 176 -11.25 4.94 18.49
N ALA A 177 -10.68 4.03 17.69
CA ALA A 177 -10.94 2.60 17.78
C ALA A 177 -10.20 1.92 18.94
N GLY A 178 -9.33 2.65 19.66
CA GLY A 178 -8.52 2.12 20.76
C GLY A 178 -7.19 1.51 20.31
N LEU A 179 -6.71 1.88 19.11
CA LEU A 179 -5.47 1.40 18.52
C LEU A 179 -4.47 2.54 18.37
N GLU A 180 -3.19 2.22 18.41
CA GLU A 180 -2.10 3.15 18.14
C GLU A 180 -1.64 3.03 16.68
N LEU A 181 -1.40 4.18 16.04
CA LEU A 181 -0.85 4.22 14.69
C LEU A 181 0.67 4.04 14.74
N ASP A 182 1.23 2.93 14.26
CA ASP A 182 2.70 2.75 14.15
C ASP A 182 3.26 3.40 12.88
N GLY A 183 2.49 3.43 11.81
CA GLY A 183 2.91 4.06 10.57
C GLY A 183 1.84 4.07 9.50
N ILE A 184 2.07 4.90 8.48
CA ILE A 184 1.23 4.98 7.28
C ILE A 184 2.06 4.53 6.08
N THR A 185 1.46 3.67 5.26
CA THR A 185 2.11 3.08 4.09
C THR A 185 1.21 3.22 2.87
N LEU A 186 1.79 3.65 1.76
CA LEU A 186 1.06 3.77 0.50
C LEU A 186 0.66 2.36 0.04
N GLU A 187 -0.64 2.12 -0.16
CA GLU A 187 -1.15 0.78 -0.48
C GLU A 187 -0.48 0.16 -1.72
N PRO A 188 -0.28 0.87 -2.85
CA PRO A 188 0.47 0.30 -3.97
C PRO A 188 1.88 -0.20 -3.62
N LEU A 189 2.57 0.39 -2.64
CA LEU A 189 3.86 -0.13 -2.15
C LEU A 189 3.68 -1.40 -1.32
N ALA A 190 2.67 -1.42 -0.45
CA ALA A 190 2.33 -2.61 0.33
C ALA A 190 1.96 -3.78 -0.58
N SER A 191 1.01 -3.57 -1.50
CA SER A 191 0.60 -4.56 -2.50
C SER A 191 1.79 -5.05 -3.34
N ALA A 192 2.68 -4.14 -3.78
CA ALA A 192 3.89 -4.50 -4.52
C ALA A 192 4.86 -5.36 -3.72
N ASN A 193 5.02 -5.10 -2.42
CA ASN A 193 5.88 -5.91 -1.56
C ASN A 193 5.32 -7.31 -1.31
N ALA A 194 4.00 -7.47 -1.43
CA ALA A 194 3.36 -8.76 -1.25
C ALA A 194 3.36 -9.63 -2.51
N VAL A 195 3.28 -9.06 -3.73
CA VAL A 195 2.98 -9.86 -4.94
C VAL A 195 4.01 -9.79 -6.07
N LEU A 196 5.00 -8.89 -5.97
CA LEU A 196 6.04 -8.74 -6.99
C LEU A 196 7.37 -9.32 -6.51
N SER A 197 8.04 -10.05 -7.40
CA SER A 197 9.41 -10.48 -7.18
C SER A 197 10.40 -9.32 -7.41
N GLN A 198 11.63 -9.48 -6.93
CA GLN A 198 12.67 -8.48 -7.16
C GLN A 198 13.06 -8.41 -8.65
N GLU A 199 13.09 -9.56 -9.32
CA GLU A 199 13.39 -9.67 -10.76
C GLU A 199 12.36 -8.90 -11.60
N GLU A 200 11.08 -8.93 -11.23
CA GLU A 200 10.05 -8.16 -11.92
C GLU A 200 10.24 -6.65 -11.73
N LYS A 201 10.55 -6.21 -10.51
CA LYS A 201 10.86 -4.80 -10.20
C LYS A 201 12.10 -4.31 -10.96
N GLU A 202 13.09 -5.17 -11.17
CA GLU A 202 14.29 -4.89 -11.96
C GLU A 202 13.99 -4.84 -13.46
N ALA A 203 13.36 -5.87 -13.99
CA ALA A 203 12.99 -5.98 -15.41
C ALA A 203 12.03 -4.88 -15.85
N GLY A 204 11.19 -4.41 -14.93
CA GLY A 204 10.22 -3.36 -15.12
C GLY A 204 8.81 -3.93 -15.21
N VAL A 205 7.93 -3.50 -14.30
CA VAL A 205 6.57 -4.03 -14.14
C VAL A 205 5.60 -2.93 -13.75
N ALA A 206 4.38 -2.99 -14.27
CA ALA A 206 3.24 -2.20 -13.78
C ALA A 206 2.36 -3.06 -12.88
N LEU A 207 2.28 -2.72 -11.60
CA LEU A 207 1.32 -3.28 -10.67
C LEU A 207 0.01 -2.48 -10.78
N ILE A 208 -1.09 -3.18 -11.01
CA ILE A 208 -2.45 -2.62 -11.02
C ILE A 208 -3.25 -3.30 -9.91
N ASP A 209 -3.55 -2.55 -8.84
CA ASP A 209 -4.40 -3.00 -7.75
C ASP A 209 -5.84 -2.53 -7.97
N ILE A 210 -6.73 -3.45 -8.34
CA ILE A 210 -8.15 -3.12 -8.59
C ILE A 210 -8.93 -3.35 -7.29
N GLY A 211 -9.01 -2.30 -6.49
CA GLY A 211 -9.76 -2.27 -5.24
C GLY A 211 -11.27 -2.09 -5.44
N GLY A 212 -11.97 -1.81 -4.34
CA GLY A 212 -13.41 -1.54 -4.35
C GLY A 212 -13.77 -0.15 -4.89
N GLY A 213 -13.06 0.87 -4.42
CA GLY A 213 -13.32 2.27 -4.77
C GLY A 213 -12.35 2.86 -5.79
N THR A 214 -11.13 2.33 -5.84
CA THR A 214 -10.04 2.83 -6.68
C THR A 214 -9.34 1.71 -7.40
N THR A 215 -8.60 2.07 -8.43
CA THR A 215 -7.59 1.25 -9.06
C THR A 215 -6.27 1.98 -8.95
N ASP A 216 -5.30 1.36 -8.29
CA ASP A 216 -4.03 1.98 -7.97
C ASP A 216 -2.94 1.40 -8.89
N LEU A 217 -2.15 2.27 -9.49
CA LEU A 217 -1.04 1.92 -10.38
C LEU A 217 0.28 2.25 -9.69
N ALA A 218 1.21 1.30 -9.69
CA ALA A 218 2.62 1.53 -9.37
C ALA A 218 3.51 0.91 -10.44
N ILE A 219 4.46 1.69 -10.94
CA ILE A 219 5.42 1.23 -11.94
C ILE A 219 6.79 1.13 -11.29
N PHE A 220 7.40 -0.04 -11.40
CA PHE A 220 8.75 -0.31 -10.95
C PHE A 220 9.65 -0.54 -12.16
N LYS A 221 10.91 -0.10 -12.07
CA LYS A 221 11.95 -0.37 -13.05
C LYS A 221 13.31 -0.22 -12.38
N ASP A 222 14.26 -1.09 -12.71
CA ASP A 222 15.61 -1.10 -12.15
C ASP A 222 15.66 -1.34 -10.63
N GLY A 223 14.60 -1.95 -10.07
CA GLY A 223 14.47 -2.28 -8.65
C GLY A 223 13.80 -1.20 -7.81
N ILE A 224 13.48 -0.04 -8.40
CA ILE A 224 12.91 1.12 -7.70
C ILE A 224 11.57 1.54 -8.31
N ILE A 225 10.78 2.26 -7.51
CA ILE A 225 9.51 2.84 -7.98
C ILE A 225 9.75 4.06 -8.85
N ARG A 226 9.10 4.09 -10.01
CA ARG A 226 9.25 5.15 -11.01
C ARG A 226 8.03 6.05 -11.11
N HIS A 227 6.82 5.49 -11.01
CA HIS A 227 5.56 6.20 -11.18
C HIS A 227 4.48 5.60 -10.29
N THR A 228 3.55 6.44 -9.81
CA THR A 228 2.32 6.00 -9.16
C THR A 228 1.16 6.83 -9.68
N ALA A 229 -0.02 6.22 -9.78
CA ALA A 229 -1.25 6.93 -10.11
C ALA A 229 -2.45 6.26 -9.45
N VAL A 230 -3.50 7.04 -9.20
CA VAL A 230 -4.76 6.55 -8.64
C VAL A 230 -5.88 6.85 -9.61
N ILE A 231 -6.56 5.80 -10.07
CA ILE A 231 -7.75 5.89 -10.91
C ILE A 231 -8.97 5.79 -9.97
N PRO A 232 -9.92 6.74 -10.00
CA PRO A 232 -11.02 6.82 -9.04
C PRO A 232 -12.19 5.87 -9.34
N PHE A 233 -11.86 4.71 -9.88
CA PHE A 233 -12.79 3.66 -10.27
C PHE A 233 -12.25 2.32 -9.81
N GLY A 234 -13.08 1.52 -9.15
CA GLY A 234 -12.77 0.16 -8.75
C GLY A 234 -13.97 -0.75 -8.98
N GLY A 235 -14.06 -1.85 -8.22
CA GLY A 235 -15.14 -2.83 -8.36
C GLY A 235 -16.55 -2.29 -8.09
N ASN A 236 -16.71 -1.19 -7.33
CA ASN A 236 -18.02 -0.66 -6.97
C ASN A 236 -18.77 -0.06 -8.16
N VAL A 237 -18.07 0.61 -9.08
CA VAL A 237 -18.73 1.18 -10.26
C VAL A 237 -19.21 0.09 -11.22
N ILE A 238 -18.50 -1.04 -11.29
CA ILE A 238 -18.97 -2.23 -12.02
C ILE A 238 -20.28 -2.74 -11.40
N THR A 239 -20.34 -2.82 -10.08
CA THR A 239 -21.55 -3.24 -9.35
C THR A 239 -22.71 -2.28 -9.56
N GLU A 240 -22.44 -0.98 -9.59
CA GLU A 240 -23.43 0.06 -9.87
C GLU A 240 -24.01 -0.09 -11.28
N ASP A 241 -23.17 -0.27 -12.29
CA ASP A 241 -23.63 -0.47 -13.67
C ASP A 241 -24.47 -1.75 -13.81
N ILE A 242 -24.09 -2.83 -13.11
CA ILE A 242 -24.90 -4.05 -13.05
C ILE A 242 -26.24 -3.75 -12.38
N LYS A 243 -26.24 -3.04 -11.26
CA LYS A 243 -27.46 -2.68 -10.52
C LYS A 243 -28.43 -1.92 -11.43
N GLU A 244 -27.96 -0.92 -12.14
CA GLU A 244 -28.77 -0.10 -13.06
C GLU A 244 -29.16 -0.87 -14.32
N GLY A 245 -28.19 -1.44 -15.03
CA GLY A 245 -28.40 -2.16 -16.29
C GLY A 245 -29.24 -3.43 -16.14
N CYS A 246 -29.17 -4.08 -14.99
CA CYS A 246 -30.02 -5.22 -14.65
C CYS A 246 -31.27 -4.83 -13.83
N SER A 247 -31.43 -3.57 -13.42
CA SER A 247 -32.53 -3.07 -12.57
C SER A 247 -32.81 -3.97 -11.35
N ILE A 248 -31.76 -4.27 -10.59
CA ILE A 248 -31.79 -5.11 -9.38
C ILE A 248 -31.23 -4.32 -8.19
N ILE A 249 -31.26 -4.90 -6.99
CA ILE A 249 -30.65 -4.25 -5.81
C ILE A 249 -29.14 -4.50 -5.76
N GLU A 250 -28.40 -3.59 -5.15
CA GLU A 250 -26.93 -3.62 -5.05
C GLU A 250 -26.39 -4.95 -4.52
N LYS A 251 -27.01 -5.50 -3.46
CA LYS A 251 -26.63 -6.80 -2.89
C LYS A 251 -26.71 -7.94 -3.91
N GLN A 252 -27.70 -7.92 -4.80
CA GLN A 252 -27.84 -8.90 -5.87
C GLN A 252 -26.82 -8.65 -6.99
N ALA A 253 -26.59 -7.38 -7.36
CA ALA A 253 -25.61 -7.00 -8.36
C ALA A 253 -24.19 -7.44 -7.97
N GLU A 254 -23.76 -7.21 -6.72
CA GLU A 254 -22.46 -7.65 -6.23
C GLU A 254 -22.34 -9.18 -6.27
N LEU A 255 -23.38 -9.88 -5.85
CA LEU A 255 -23.40 -11.35 -5.87
C LEU A 255 -23.31 -11.91 -7.29
N LEU A 256 -23.99 -11.28 -8.26
CA LEU A 256 -23.89 -11.65 -9.67
C LEU A 256 -22.49 -11.39 -10.22
N LYS A 257 -21.90 -10.23 -9.91
CA LYS A 257 -20.53 -9.88 -10.30
C LYS A 257 -19.54 -10.94 -9.80
N ILE A 258 -19.59 -11.30 -8.52
CA ILE A 258 -18.67 -12.27 -7.92
C ILE A 258 -18.87 -13.67 -8.51
N LYS A 259 -20.12 -14.14 -8.65
CA LYS A 259 -20.38 -15.53 -9.06
C LYS A 259 -20.27 -15.76 -10.57
N PHE A 260 -20.73 -14.80 -11.36
CA PHE A 260 -20.96 -14.96 -12.79
C PHE A 260 -20.30 -13.87 -13.65
N GLY A 261 -19.66 -12.88 -13.05
CA GLY A 261 -19.01 -11.81 -13.78
C GLY A 261 -17.91 -12.29 -14.71
N SER A 262 -17.83 -11.69 -15.89
CA SER A 262 -16.83 -11.93 -16.91
C SER A 262 -16.52 -10.61 -17.61
N ALA A 263 -15.24 -10.30 -17.77
CA ALA A 263 -14.76 -9.12 -18.50
C ALA A 263 -14.79 -9.33 -20.03
N TRP A 264 -15.03 -10.56 -20.51
CA TRP A 264 -15.01 -10.87 -21.94
C TRP A 264 -16.34 -11.48 -22.40
N PRO A 265 -17.21 -10.71 -23.08
CA PRO A 265 -18.53 -11.18 -23.48
C PRO A 265 -18.51 -12.30 -24.52
N GLY A 266 -17.41 -12.44 -25.28
CA GLY A 266 -17.26 -13.46 -26.33
C GLY A 266 -17.19 -14.90 -25.78
N GLU A 267 -16.80 -15.08 -24.52
CA GLU A 267 -16.70 -16.40 -23.89
C GLU A 267 -18.04 -16.91 -23.32
N ASN A 268 -19.06 -16.05 -23.24
CA ASN A 268 -20.36 -16.41 -22.68
C ASN A 268 -21.34 -16.84 -23.78
N LYS A 269 -22.00 -17.98 -23.58
CA LYS A 269 -23.04 -18.47 -24.50
C LYS A 269 -24.32 -17.66 -24.38
N ASP A 270 -25.03 -17.50 -25.50
CA ASP A 270 -26.29 -16.73 -25.54
C ASP A 270 -27.42 -17.38 -24.71
N ASN A 271 -27.37 -18.68 -24.46
CA ASN A 271 -28.38 -19.45 -23.75
C ASN A 271 -28.10 -19.64 -22.24
N GLU A 272 -26.99 -19.11 -21.72
CA GLU A 272 -26.68 -19.16 -20.28
C GLU A 272 -27.45 -18.04 -19.56
N ILE A 273 -28.43 -18.42 -18.76
CA ILE A 273 -29.33 -17.51 -18.03
C ILE A 273 -29.17 -17.73 -16.53
N VAL A 274 -29.20 -16.64 -15.77
CA VAL A 274 -29.30 -16.65 -14.31
C VAL A 274 -30.62 -16.02 -13.89
N SER A 275 -31.32 -16.72 -12.99
CA SER A 275 -32.55 -16.23 -12.37
C SER A 275 -32.23 -15.53 -11.04
N ILE A 276 -32.70 -14.30 -10.90
CA ILE A 276 -32.47 -13.44 -9.75
C ILE A 276 -33.80 -13.34 -8.99
N PRO A 277 -33.82 -13.62 -7.68
CA PRO A 277 -35.04 -13.51 -6.90
C PRO A 277 -35.67 -12.12 -7.02
N GLY A 278 -36.95 -12.07 -7.37
CA GLY A 278 -37.72 -10.83 -7.40
C GLY A 278 -37.82 -10.19 -6.02
N LEU A 279 -38.11 -8.89 -5.99
CA LEU A 279 -38.54 -8.23 -4.76
C LEU A 279 -39.86 -8.84 -4.28
N ARG A 280 -40.22 -8.65 -3.00
CA ARG A 280 -41.43 -9.24 -2.39
C ARG A 280 -42.66 -9.09 -3.31
N GLY A 281 -43.24 -10.23 -3.69
CA GLY A 281 -44.43 -10.30 -4.54
C GLY A 281 -44.19 -10.05 -6.04
N ARG A 282 -42.94 -10.01 -6.50
CA ARG A 282 -42.58 -9.92 -7.92
C ARG A 282 -41.93 -11.22 -8.39
N GLU A 283 -42.18 -11.56 -9.65
CA GLU A 283 -41.55 -12.70 -10.30
C GLU A 283 -40.02 -12.56 -10.35
N PRO A 284 -39.27 -13.67 -10.36
CA PRO A 284 -37.83 -13.67 -10.59
C PRO A 284 -37.49 -12.96 -11.91
N LYS A 285 -36.36 -12.26 -11.91
CA LYS A 285 -35.81 -11.62 -13.12
C LYS A 285 -34.76 -12.53 -13.73
N GLU A 286 -34.88 -12.81 -15.02
CA GLU A 286 -33.90 -13.61 -15.76
C GLU A 286 -32.98 -12.71 -16.59
N ILE A 287 -31.68 -12.99 -16.52
CA ILE A 287 -30.65 -12.23 -17.24
C ILE A 287 -29.65 -13.20 -17.86
N THR A 288 -29.28 -12.96 -19.12
CA THR A 288 -28.25 -13.75 -19.78
C THR A 288 -26.86 -13.36 -19.26
N LEU A 289 -25.97 -14.35 -19.10
CA LEU A 289 -24.59 -14.10 -18.69
C LEU A 289 -23.84 -13.22 -19.70
N LYS A 290 -24.20 -13.31 -20.98
CA LYS A 290 -23.65 -12.44 -22.03
C LYS A 290 -24.04 -10.97 -21.83
N ASN A 291 -25.28 -10.67 -21.43
CA ASN A 291 -25.68 -9.30 -21.13
C ASN A 291 -24.98 -8.77 -19.87
N LEU A 292 -24.89 -9.60 -18.82
CA LEU A 292 -24.10 -9.26 -17.63
C LEU A 292 -22.64 -8.93 -17.99
N SER A 293 -22.01 -9.79 -18.81
CA SER A 293 -20.63 -9.58 -19.25
C SER A 293 -20.47 -8.34 -20.12
N LYS A 294 -21.44 -7.98 -20.98
CA LYS A 294 -21.39 -6.72 -21.75
C LYS A 294 -21.36 -5.48 -20.86
N ILE A 295 -22.16 -5.46 -19.79
CA ILE A 295 -22.18 -4.36 -18.83
C ILE A 295 -20.82 -4.26 -18.13
N ILE A 296 -20.31 -5.38 -17.62
CA ILE A 296 -19.02 -5.45 -16.95
C ILE A 296 -17.89 -5.02 -17.91
N HIS A 297 -17.88 -5.55 -19.12
CA HIS A 297 -16.87 -5.27 -20.14
C HIS A 297 -16.75 -3.77 -20.43
N ALA A 298 -17.88 -3.08 -20.62
CA ALA A 298 -17.86 -1.63 -20.89
C ALA A 298 -17.14 -0.85 -19.78
N ARG A 299 -17.43 -1.16 -18.50
CA ARG A 299 -16.78 -0.49 -17.37
C ARG A 299 -15.32 -0.87 -17.21
N VAL A 300 -15.00 -2.15 -17.37
CA VAL A 300 -13.62 -2.62 -17.21
C VAL A 300 -12.72 -2.05 -18.31
N VAL A 301 -13.21 -1.96 -19.56
CA VAL A 301 -12.48 -1.30 -20.65
C VAL A 301 -12.12 0.13 -20.25
N GLU A 302 -13.07 0.91 -19.74
CA GLU A 302 -12.81 2.29 -19.32
C GLU A 302 -11.76 2.39 -18.20
N ILE A 303 -11.84 1.51 -17.19
CA ILE A 303 -10.85 1.46 -16.09
C ILE A 303 -9.45 1.16 -16.64
N ILE A 304 -9.33 0.13 -17.48
CA ILE A 304 -8.04 -0.30 -18.03
C ILE A 304 -7.47 0.73 -19.02
N GLU A 305 -8.31 1.39 -19.81
CA GLU A 305 -7.88 2.49 -20.69
C GLU A 305 -7.29 3.65 -19.89
N GLN A 306 -7.90 4.04 -18.77
CA GLN A 306 -7.36 5.09 -17.90
C GLN A 306 -6.03 4.68 -17.26
N VAL A 307 -5.91 3.43 -16.81
CA VAL A 307 -4.63 2.90 -16.32
C VAL A 307 -3.58 2.91 -17.43
N TYR A 308 -3.95 2.54 -18.65
CA TYR A 308 -3.01 2.50 -19.78
C TYR A 308 -2.55 3.91 -20.20
N VAL A 309 -3.40 4.93 -20.08
CA VAL A 309 -2.99 6.34 -20.24
C VAL A 309 -1.87 6.69 -19.26
N GLU A 310 -1.96 6.26 -17.99
CA GLU A 310 -0.90 6.51 -17.00
C GLU A 310 0.40 5.74 -17.31
N ILE A 311 0.29 4.49 -17.78
CA ILE A 311 1.45 3.71 -18.24
C ILE A 311 2.13 4.37 -19.47
N LYS A 312 1.35 4.99 -20.35
CA LYS A 312 1.87 5.80 -21.46
C LYS A 312 2.51 7.10 -20.98
N ASN A 313 1.91 7.79 -20.01
CA ASN A 313 2.46 9.02 -19.44
C ASN A 313 3.82 8.78 -18.77
N TYR A 314 4.03 7.62 -18.16
CA TYR A 314 5.34 7.20 -17.68
C TYR A 314 6.38 7.09 -18.82
N GLY A 315 5.94 6.68 -20.01
CA GLY A 315 6.78 6.54 -21.20
C GLY A 315 7.27 5.11 -21.44
N HIS A 316 6.45 4.09 -21.14
CA HIS A 316 6.84 2.68 -21.28
C HIS A 316 7.26 2.26 -22.71
N GLU A 317 6.90 3.06 -23.73
CA GLU A 317 7.28 2.85 -25.14
C GLU A 317 8.76 3.16 -25.39
N ASP A 318 9.39 3.98 -24.54
CA ASP A 318 10.82 4.26 -24.61
C ASP A 318 11.63 3.01 -24.24
N GLN A 319 12.69 2.71 -25.02
CA GLN A 319 13.52 1.51 -24.81
C GLN A 319 14.06 1.41 -23.37
N LYS A 320 14.46 2.53 -22.76
CA LYS A 320 14.99 2.58 -21.39
C LYS A 320 13.91 2.34 -20.33
N LYS A 321 12.65 2.68 -20.61
CA LYS A 321 11.52 2.60 -19.67
C LYS A 321 10.62 1.40 -19.91
N LYS A 322 10.97 0.53 -20.84
CA LYS A 322 10.20 -0.66 -21.17
C LYS A 322 9.97 -1.53 -19.95
N LEU A 323 8.71 -1.92 -19.76
CA LEU A 323 8.26 -2.80 -18.68
C LEU A 323 8.29 -4.25 -19.18
N ILE A 324 9.45 -4.89 -19.05
CA ILE A 324 9.71 -6.22 -19.63
C ILE A 324 8.87 -7.31 -18.95
N ALA A 325 8.64 -7.19 -17.64
CA ALA A 325 7.80 -8.11 -16.88
C ALA A 325 6.30 -7.85 -17.08
N GLY A 326 5.92 -6.84 -17.87
CA GLY A 326 4.54 -6.57 -18.24
C GLY A 326 3.71 -6.01 -17.08
N ILE A 327 2.51 -6.56 -16.90
CA ILE A 327 1.51 -6.11 -15.93
C ILE A 327 1.22 -7.21 -14.90
N VAL A 328 1.16 -6.82 -13.62
CA VAL A 328 0.66 -7.67 -12.54
C VAL A 328 -0.62 -7.08 -11.98
N LEU A 329 -1.72 -7.84 -12.07
CA LEU A 329 -3.02 -7.47 -11.51
C LEU A 329 -3.15 -8.01 -10.09
N THR A 330 -3.62 -7.18 -9.16
CA THR A 330 -3.94 -7.59 -7.78
C THR A 330 -5.22 -6.94 -7.28
N GLY A 331 -5.56 -7.14 -6.01
CA GLY A 331 -6.76 -6.62 -5.38
C GLY A 331 -8.00 -7.45 -5.69
N GLY A 332 -9.12 -7.13 -5.03
CA GLY A 332 -10.35 -7.92 -5.16
C GLY A 332 -10.90 -8.00 -6.59
N GLY A 333 -10.74 -6.94 -7.38
CA GLY A 333 -11.20 -6.86 -8.77
C GLY A 333 -10.41 -7.73 -9.75
N SER A 334 -9.15 -8.06 -9.44
CA SER A 334 -8.31 -8.95 -10.27
C SER A 334 -8.88 -10.36 -10.45
N GLN A 335 -9.81 -10.77 -9.58
CA GLN A 335 -10.46 -12.08 -9.61
C GLN A 335 -11.59 -12.18 -10.66
N LEU A 336 -11.90 -11.08 -11.35
CA LEU A 336 -12.91 -11.08 -12.40
C LEU A 336 -12.49 -11.98 -13.56
N LYS A 337 -13.37 -12.90 -13.98
CA LYS A 337 -13.07 -13.84 -15.07
C LYS A 337 -12.73 -13.09 -16.36
N HIS A 338 -11.73 -13.60 -17.08
CA HIS A 338 -11.24 -13.05 -18.35
C HIS A 338 -10.65 -11.64 -18.29
N LEU A 339 -10.41 -11.08 -17.09
CA LEU A 339 -9.82 -9.76 -16.95
C LEU A 339 -8.39 -9.72 -17.51
N LYS A 340 -7.57 -10.73 -17.22
CA LYS A 340 -6.21 -10.87 -17.76
C LYS A 340 -6.20 -10.69 -19.29
N GLN A 341 -7.04 -11.45 -19.99
CA GLN A 341 -7.12 -11.45 -21.44
C GLN A 341 -7.55 -10.09 -21.98
N LEU A 342 -8.48 -9.42 -21.30
CA LEU A 342 -8.90 -8.06 -21.67
C LEU A 342 -7.77 -7.05 -21.50
N VAL A 343 -7.01 -7.14 -20.41
CA VAL A 343 -5.84 -6.26 -20.18
C VAL A 343 -4.77 -6.48 -21.23
N GLU A 344 -4.43 -7.73 -21.55
CA GLU A 344 -3.49 -8.07 -22.62
C GLU A 344 -3.97 -7.54 -23.98
N TYR A 345 -5.27 -7.65 -24.27
CA TYR A 345 -5.86 -7.14 -25.50
C TYR A 345 -5.79 -5.61 -25.63
N ILE A 346 -6.09 -4.87 -24.56
CA ILE A 346 -6.10 -3.39 -24.58
C ILE A 346 -4.66 -2.84 -24.59
N THR A 347 -3.78 -3.40 -23.78
CA THR A 347 -2.45 -2.84 -23.54
C THR A 347 -1.38 -3.41 -24.47
N GLY A 348 -1.58 -4.64 -24.98
CA GLY A 348 -0.56 -5.39 -25.70
C GLY A 348 0.59 -5.90 -24.81
N MET A 349 0.43 -5.86 -23.49
CA MET A 349 1.46 -6.24 -22.51
C MET A 349 1.11 -7.57 -21.85
N ASP A 350 2.09 -8.45 -21.66
CA ASP A 350 1.93 -9.71 -20.94
C ASP A 350 1.40 -9.45 -19.52
N THR A 351 0.39 -10.21 -19.10
CA THR A 351 -0.29 -9.95 -17.83
C THR A 351 -0.40 -11.21 -16.98
N ARG A 352 -0.21 -11.08 -15.67
CA ARG A 352 -0.51 -12.14 -14.69
C ARG A 352 -1.28 -11.58 -13.50
N VAL A 353 -1.88 -12.48 -12.71
CA VAL A 353 -2.45 -12.13 -11.39
C VAL A 353 -1.38 -12.34 -10.33
N GLY A 354 -1.21 -11.35 -9.46
CA GLY A 354 -0.30 -11.36 -8.31
C GLY A 354 -0.98 -11.96 -7.09
N TYR A 355 -0.35 -12.97 -6.49
CA TYR A 355 -0.82 -13.60 -5.27
C TYR A 355 0.22 -13.38 -4.17
N PRO A 356 -0.16 -13.09 -2.92
CA PRO A 356 0.79 -12.89 -1.81
C PRO A 356 1.49 -14.17 -1.31
N ASN A 357 1.41 -15.28 -2.05
CA ASN A 357 1.81 -16.60 -1.59
C ASN A 357 3.33 -16.79 -1.43
N GLU A 358 4.15 -16.10 -2.22
CA GLU A 358 5.61 -16.29 -2.20
C GLU A 358 6.24 -15.95 -0.85
N HIS A 359 5.71 -14.96 -0.15
CA HIS A 359 6.21 -14.49 1.14
C HIS A 359 5.59 -15.21 2.34
N LEU A 360 4.50 -15.94 2.14
CA LEU A 360 3.77 -16.64 3.18
C LEU A 360 4.44 -17.97 3.56
N ALA A 361 4.28 -18.39 4.81
CA ALA A 361 4.67 -19.71 5.28
C ALA A 361 3.82 -20.79 4.59
N GLY A 362 4.41 -21.97 4.32
CA GLY A 362 3.80 -23.00 3.46
C GLY A 362 2.53 -23.66 4.03
N ASP A 363 2.20 -23.41 5.29
CA ASP A 363 1.00 -23.86 6.01
C ASP A 363 -0.07 -22.77 6.13
N SER A 364 0.11 -21.62 5.47
CA SER A 364 -0.86 -20.52 5.48
C SER A 364 -2.18 -20.92 4.84
N ASP A 365 -3.30 -20.48 5.43
CA ASP A 365 -4.65 -20.74 4.90
C ASP A 365 -4.81 -20.27 3.44
N ASP A 366 -5.52 -21.06 2.63
CA ASP A 366 -5.78 -20.72 1.22
C ASP A 366 -6.44 -19.34 1.06
N GLU A 367 -7.22 -18.90 2.07
CA GLU A 367 -7.87 -17.58 2.05
C GLU A 367 -6.88 -16.42 2.00
N VAL A 368 -5.76 -16.46 2.76
CA VAL A 368 -4.77 -15.36 2.78
C VAL A 368 -3.97 -15.25 1.50
N THR A 369 -3.91 -16.34 0.73
CA THR A 369 -3.20 -16.35 -0.55
C THR A 369 -3.97 -15.64 -1.66
N SER A 370 -5.21 -15.18 -1.39
CA SER A 370 -6.01 -14.43 -2.36
C SER A 370 -5.42 -13.04 -2.66
N PRO A 371 -5.44 -12.56 -3.92
CA PRO A 371 -5.07 -11.18 -4.28
C PRO A 371 -5.92 -10.14 -3.53
N LEU A 372 -7.08 -10.54 -3.02
CA LEU A 372 -7.94 -9.72 -2.17
C LEU A 372 -7.25 -9.26 -0.89
N TYR A 373 -6.22 -9.95 -0.41
CA TYR A 373 -5.49 -9.62 0.83
C TYR A 373 -4.06 -9.13 0.60
N ALA A 374 -3.64 -8.92 -0.66
CA ALA A 374 -2.29 -8.48 -1.00
C ALA A 374 -1.85 -7.22 -0.23
N THR A 375 -2.71 -6.21 -0.15
CA THR A 375 -2.44 -4.97 0.59
C THR A 375 -2.24 -5.24 2.07
N ALA A 376 -3.15 -5.98 2.71
CA ALA A 376 -3.06 -6.30 4.15
C ALA A 376 -1.80 -7.10 4.48
N VAL A 377 -1.44 -8.09 3.66
CA VAL A 377 -0.19 -8.86 3.78
C VAL A 377 1.01 -7.91 3.66
N GLY A 378 1.01 -7.04 2.65
CA GLY A 378 2.06 -6.05 2.43
C GLY A 378 2.24 -5.07 3.58
N LEU A 379 1.15 -4.67 4.25
CA LEU A 379 1.18 -3.80 5.43
C LEU A 379 1.80 -4.51 6.63
N VAL A 380 1.50 -5.79 6.85
CA VAL A 380 2.15 -6.59 7.90
C VAL A 380 3.66 -6.68 7.63
N MET A 381 4.06 -6.96 6.39
CA MET A 381 5.47 -7.01 5.98
C MET A 381 6.18 -5.67 6.21
N ASP A 382 5.52 -4.56 5.89
CA ASP A 382 6.05 -3.22 6.13
C ASP A 382 6.24 -2.93 7.63
N GLY A 383 5.25 -3.25 8.46
CA GLY A 383 5.35 -3.11 9.90
C GLY A 383 6.48 -3.96 10.51
N LEU A 384 6.69 -5.19 10.04
CA LEU A 384 7.81 -6.02 10.49
C LEU A 384 9.17 -5.39 10.13
N LYS A 385 9.31 -4.86 8.91
CA LYS A 385 10.52 -4.15 8.49
C LYS A 385 10.80 -2.90 9.32
N ARG A 386 9.75 -2.13 9.68
CA ARG A 386 9.88 -0.97 10.56
C ARG A 386 10.36 -1.36 11.96
N GLN A 387 9.80 -2.42 12.53
CA GLN A 387 10.24 -2.96 13.82
C GLN A 387 11.68 -3.47 13.78
N GLU A 388 12.10 -4.07 12.66
CA GLU A 388 13.48 -4.50 12.46
C GLU A 388 14.45 -3.33 12.44
N LYS A 389 14.15 -2.30 11.63
CA LYS A 389 14.93 -1.05 11.56
C LYS A 389 15.05 -0.37 12.92
N LYS A 390 13.94 -0.21 13.67
CA LYS A 390 13.95 0.37 15.01
C LYS A 390 14.87 -0.39 15.98
N LYS A 391 14.89 -1.73 15.94
CA LYS A 391 15.79 -2.54 16.79
C LYS A 391 17.27 -2.39 16.40
N LEU A 392 17.57 -2.33 15.10
CA LEU A 392 18.95 -2.10 14.63
C LEU A 392 19.46 -0.74 15.10
N GLU A 393 18.65 0.31 14.95
CA GLU A 393 18.98 1.66 15.44
C GLU A 393 19.18 1.67 16.97
N GLU A 394 18.36 0.95 17.72
CA GLU A 394 18.50 0.79 19.17
C GLU A 394 19.79 0.07 19.57
N MET A 395 20.17 -0.98 18.85
CA MET A 395 21.39 -1.73 19.09
C MET A 395 22.63 -0.88 18.79
N GLU A 396 22.64 -0.14 17.68
CA GLU A 396 23.72 0.80 17.36
C GLU A 396 23.86 1.91 18.41
N LEU A 397 22.73 2.42 18.91
CA LEU A 397 22.73 3.42 19.99
C LEU A 397 23.27 2.82 21.30
N GLN A 398 22.92 1.57 21.62
CA GLN A 398 23.47 0.86 22.77
C GLN A 398 24.98 0.64 22.67
N GLU A 399 25.47 0.22 21.49
CA GLU A 399 26.89 -0.01 21.25
C GLU A 399 27.69 1.29 21.29
N SER A 400 27.18 2.38 20.71
CA SER A 400 27.83 3.70 20.77
C SER A 400 27.92 4.24 22.20
N VAL A 401 26.83 4.17 22.98
CA VAL A 401 26.83 4.58 24.40
C VAL A 401 27.79 3.73 25.23
N ALA A 402 27.88 2.42 24.97
CA ALA A 402 28.81 1.53 25.64
C ALA A 402 30.28 1.82 25.27
N ALA A 403 30.56 2.21 24.02
CA ALA A 403 31.90 2.54 23.52
C ALA A 403 32.41 3.90 24.01
N GLU A 404 31.51 4.87 24.22
CA GLU A 404 31.87 6.22 24.68
C GLU A 404 32.20 6.30 26.18
N GLY A 405 31.95 5.24 26.96
CA GLY A 405 32.36 5.16 28.36
C GLY A 405 31.71 6.23 29.26
N GLU A 406 30.56 6.80 28.86
CA GLU A 406 29.79 7.76 29.67
C GLU A 406 29.04 7.04 30.79
N LEU A 407 29.79 6.57 31.79
CA LEU A 407 29.29 6.30 33.13
C LEU A 407 29.82 7.42 34.03
N ASP A 408 29.25 8.63 33.94
CA ASP A 408 29.45 9.64 34.98
C ASP A 408 28.15 9.92 35.74
N SER A 409 28.29 9.86 37.06
CA SER A 409 27.35 10.12 38.16
C SER A 409 25.83 10.02 37.90
N GLY A 410 25.29 8.81 38.06
CA GLY A 410 23.94 8.61 38.59
C GLY A 410 22.83 8.26 37.60
N SER A 411 23.06 8.40 36.29
CA SER A 411 22.12 7.94 35.26
C SER A 411 22.41 6.51 34.83
N THR A 412 21.37 5.70 34.62
CA THR A 412 21.53 4.36 34.06
C THR A 412 21.75 4.42 32.55
N VAL A 413 22.39 3.39 31.98
CA VAL A 413 22.53 3.24 30.51
C VAL A 413 21.16 3.35 29.82
N GLU A 414 20.10 2.86 30.44
CA GLU A 414 18.71 3.01 29.97
C GLU A 414 18.23 4.48 29.96
N GLU A 415 18.57 5.29 30.95
CA GLU A 415 18.21 6.73 30.97
C GLU A 415 18.96 7.51 29.87
N ILE A 416 20.25 7.22 29.66
CA ILE A 416 21.06 7.86 28.61
C ILE A 416 20.54 7.49 27.22
N ILE A 417 20.19 6.22 27.00
CA ILE A 417 19.57 5.75 25.75
C ILE A 417 18.22 6.43 25.52
N THR A 418 17.40 6.60 26.56
CA THR A 418 16.09 7.23 26.46
C THR A 418 16.19 8.74 26.15
N GLU A 419 17.15 9.44 26.76
CA GLU A 419 17.45 10.85 26.44
C GLU A 419 18.03 11.04 25.03
N ARG A 420 18.90 10.12 24.56
CA ARG A 420 19.44 10.18 23.19
C ARG A 420 18.38 9.86 22.13
N LYS A 421 17.51 8.87 22.36
CA LYS A 421 16.33 8.58 21.52
C LYS A 421 15.38 9.76 21.36
N THR A 422 15.27 10.61 22.39
CA THR A 422 14.46 11.84 22.31
C THR A 422 15.16 12.97 21.57
N LYS A 423 16.50 12.95 21.45
CA LYS A 423 17.30 14.00 20.80
C LYS A 423 17.69 13.69 19.35
N GLU A 424 18.03 12.47 18.96
CA GLU A 424 18.45 12.12 17.58
C GLU A 424 18.01 10.72 17.11
N ARG A 425 17.94 10.56 15.78
CA ARG A 425 17.41 9.41 15.02
C ARG A 425 15.91 9.13 15.21
N LYS A 426 15.10 9.92 14.49
CA LYS A 426 13.76 9.49 14.07
C LYS A 426 13.65 9.71 12.57
N SER A 427 13.34 8.65 11.82
CA SER A 427 13.00 8.77 10.40
C SER A 427 11.84 9.76 10.25
N PHE A 428 11.79 10.55 9.18
CA PHE A 428 10.71 11.53 9.04
C PHE A 428 9.32 10.88 8.89
N LEU A 429 9.23 9.61 8.49
CA LEU A 429 8.00 8.82 8.57
C LEU A 429 7.57 8.60 10.03
N ASP A 430 8.51 8.37 10.93
CA ASP A 430 8.26 8.37 12.37
C ASP A 430 7.91 9.78 12.84
N LYS A 431 8.50 10.85 12.28
CA LYS A 431 8.11 12.25 12.58
C LYS A 431 6.74 12.63 12.04
N LEU A 432 6.29 12.10 10.91
CA LEU A 432 4.93 12.28 10.39
C LEU A 432 3.94 11.53 11.26
N THR A 433 4.27 10.28 11.61
CA THR A 433 3.46 9.47 12.52
C THR A 433 3.40 10.11 13.91
N GLU A 434 4.51 10.66 14.41
CA GLU A 434 4.57 11.41 15.66
C GLU A 434 3.85 12.75 15.55
N ARG A 435 4.00 13.53 14.47
CA ARG A 435 3.20 14.75 14.27
C ARG A 435 1.71 14.43 14.25
N VAL A 436 1.32 13.31 13.63
CA VAL A 436 -0.06 12.83 13.67
C VAL A 436 -0.41 12.42 15.09
N LYS A 437 0.42 11.67 15.83
CA LYS A 437 0.21 11.31 17.25
C LYS A 437 0.13 12.55 18.15
N ASP A 438 1.15 13.39 18.19
CA ASP A 438 1.23 14.66 18.91
C ASP A 438 0.03 15.56 18.62
N PHE A 439 -0.41 15.65 17.37
CA PHE A 439 -1.58 16.44 17.01
C PHE A 439 -2.91 15.77 17.36
N LEU A 440 -2.96 14.44 17.40
CA LEU A 440 -4.10 13.68 17.93
C LEU A 440 -4.16 13.76 19.46
N ASP A 441 -3.02 13.90 20.13
CA ASP A 441 -2.90 14.05 21.59
C ASP A 441 -3.23 15.49 22.03
N ASN A 442 -2.92 16.48 21.19
CA ASN A 442 -3.23 17.90 21.44
C ASN A 442 -4.60 18.36 20.91
N ALA A 443 -5.45 17.44 20.42
CA ALA A 443 -6.77 17.75 19.85
C ALA A 443 -7.97 17.36 20.75
N GLU A 444 -7.74 17.16 22.05
CA GLU A 444 -8.80 17.11 23.08
C GLU A 444 -9.40 18.49 23.37
#